data_AF-A0AAV4WCP9-F1
#
_entry.id   AF-A0AAV4WCP9-F1
#
_cell.length_a   1.000
_cell.length_b   1.000
_cell.length_c   1.000
_cell.angle_alpha   90.00
_cell.angle_beta   90.00
_cell.angle_gamma   90.00
#
_symmetry.space_group_name_H-M   'P 1'
#
loop_
_entity.id
_entity.type
_entity.pdbx_description
1 polymer ?
#
loop_
_entity_poly.entity_id
_entity_poly.type
_entity_poly.pdbx_seq_one_letter_code
_entity_poly.pdbx_strand_id
1 'polypeptide(L)'
;MIQDIYFEFNQNVKDDGNHVWRLKHFNRPAYCNLCLNMLVGLGKKGLCCIFCKYTVHERCVQRAPASCISTYVKSKKTSHTLTHHWTEGNCTGKCSKCKKPIKSYNGITGLHCRWCHMTLHNRCASQIKPECTLGEHRDHILPPTCICPIVLERQRSVSASQKKNLSRTDSNLVGDNNQGAVSLLPETPEGSAMSFQITSLPSTHPLLVLINPKSGGRQGLRILRKFQYLLNPRQVFNLAKGGPAAALQMYKDVASFRVLCCGGDGTVGWVLDTIDKMNFGNPPPVAILPLGTGNDLARCIGWGPGYENESLPKILKKLEKSSVCPMDRWKIEISTSGNSDEKGDPIPCTIFNNYFSIGVDASIAIKFHLEREKHPEKFNSRMKNKMWYFEFATSETFFATCKNLHEDVDIMCDGVSLDLANGPSLQGIAVLNIPSIYGGSNLWGDSAQKKKTKSKRKKDRDNSSSSFNSVDLSSAIQDIGDRLIEVIGLENCMHVGQVKAGLRASGRRLAQCSSVVVRTKKRFPMQIDGEPWIQPPCTVSEFFWQFLGSQLVND
;
A
#
# COMPACT_ATOMS: atom_id res chain seq x y z
N MET A 1 -29.48 -8.47 17.38
CA MET A 1 -29.74 -9.52 16.37
C MET A 1 -29.81 -9.02 14.92
N ILE A 2 -30.53 -7.94 14.57
CA ILE A 2 -30.50 -7.40 13.18
C ILE A 2 -29.25 -6.53 12.93
N GLN A 3 -28.72 -5.88 13.97
CA GLN A 3 -27.53 -5.01 13.87
C GLN A 3 -26.21 -5.79 13.69
N ASP A 4 -26.19 -7.06 14.09
CA ASP A 4 -24.97 -7.90 14.12
C ASP A 4 -24.59 -8.46 12.73
N ILE A 5 -25.55 -8.54 11.80
CA ILE A 5 -25.28 -8.94 10.40
C ILE A 5 -24.56 -7.83 9.62
N TYR A 6 -24.63 -6.58 10.08
CA TYR A 6 -24.19 -5.42 9.31
C TYR A 6 -22.73 -5.00 9.57
N PHE A 7 -22.07 -5.44 10.65
CA PHE A 7 -20.82 -4.80 11.09
C PHE A 7 -19.60 -5.69 11.38
N GLU A 8 -19.71 -7.00 11.60
CA GLU A 8 -18.52 -7.80 11.92
C GLU A 8 -17.82 -8.39 10.69
N PHE A 9 -17.06 -7.54 10.01
CA PHE A 9 -16.15 -7.95 8.93
C PHE A 9 -14.89 -8.58 9.53
N ASN A 10 -14.94 -9.83 9.95
CA ASN A 10 -13.75 -10.55 10.43
C ASN A 10 -12.72 -10.72 9.30
N GLN A 11 -11.43 -10.48 9.59
CA GLN A 11 -10.32 -10.49 8.60
C GLN A 11 -10.19 -11.81 7.85
N ASN A 12 -10.52 -12.88 8.55
CA ASN A 12 -10.43 -14.22 8.03
C ASN A 12 -11.81 -14.52 7.46
N VAL A 13 -11.86 -15.09 6.25
CA VAL A 13 -12.99 -15.95 5.89
C VAL A 13 -13.01 -17.05 6.95
N LYS A 14 -13.73 -16.79 8.06
CA LYS A 14 -13.79 -17.64 9.24
C LYS A 14 -14.51 -18.94 8.88
N ASP A 15 -15.59 -18.79 8.10
CA ASP A 15 -16.41 -19.91 7.66
C ASP A 15 -16.42 -20.01 6.14
N ASP A 16 -15.73 -21.03 5.62
CA ASP A 16 -15.72 -21.35 4.20
C ASP A 16 -17.11 -21.83 3.74
N GLY A 17 -17.55 -21.44 2.54
CA GLY A 17 -18.88 -21.80 2.02
C GLY A 17 -20.05 -20.96 2.56
N ASN A 18 -19.84 -20.10 3.56
CA ASN A 18 -20.88 -19.20 4.07
C ASN A 18 -20.98 -17.88 3.28
N HIS A 19 -22.20 -17.39 3.13
CA HIS A 19 -22.45 -16.11 2.46
C HIS A 19 -22.14 -14.93 3.38
N VAL A 20 -21.33 -13.99 2.88
CA VAL A 20 -21.15 -12.68 3.52
C VAL A 20 -22.07 -11.65 2.88
N TRP A 21 -23.12 -11.28 3.60
CA TRP A 21 -24.22 -10.46 3.09
C TRP A 21 -23.92 -8.96 3.13
N ARG A 22 -24.48 -8.23 2.16
CA ARG A 22 -24.52 -6.77 2.17
C ARG A 22 -25.84 -6.28 1.60
N LEU A 23 -26.41 -5.26 2.23
CA LEU A 23 -27.55 -4.53 1.66
C LEU A 23 -27.15 -3.88 0.33
N LYS A 24 -27.93 -4.17 -0.70
CA LYS A 24 -27.74 -3.67 -2.06
C LYS A 24 -29.04 -3.07 -2.58
N HIS A 25 -28.91 -1.89 -3.18
CA HIS A 25 -29.94 -1.28 -4.00
C HIS A 25 -29.79 -1.77 -5.44
N PHE A 26 -30.87 -2.28 -6.03
CA PHE A 26 -30.86 -2.79 -7.39
C PHE A 26 -31.49 -1.75 -8.34
N ASN A 27 -30.70 -1.28 -9.31
CA ASN A 27 -31.17 -0.29 -10.30
C ASN A 27 -32.04 -0.91 -11.41
N ARG A 28 -32.19 -2.24 -11.40
CA ARG A 28 -33.00 -3.03 -12.33
C ARG A 28 -33.80 -4.06 -11.53
N PRO A 29 -34.90 -4.62 -12.08
CA PRO A 29 -35.57 -5.76 -11.48
C PRO A 29 -34.55 -6.85 -11.14
N ALA A 30 -34.60 -7.32 -9.89
CA ALA A 30 -33.75 -8.38 -9.37
C ALA A 30 -34.61 -9.37 -8.60
N TYR A 31 -34.20 -10.63 -8.57
CA TYR A 31 -34.97 -11.73 -8.00
C TYR A 31 -34.19 -12.39 -6.87
N CYS A 32 -34.94 -12.87 -5.88
CA CYS A 32 -34.40 -13.64 -4.78
C CYS A 32 -34.01 -15.04 -5.26
N ASN A 33 -32.77 -15.45 -5.03
CA ASN A 33 -32.27 -16.79 -5.34
C ASN A 33 -32.95 -17.91 -4.52
N LEU A 34 -33.59 -17.58 -3.40
CA LEU A 34 -34.28 -18.58 -2.56
C LEU A 34 -35.75 -18.77 -2.95
N CYS A 35 -36.55 -17.70 -2.94
CA CYS A 35 -37.99 -17.80 -3.19
C CYS A 35 -38.39 -17.48 -4.64
N LEU A 36 -37.40 -17.17 -5.50
CA LEU A 36 -37.55 -16.86 -6.93
C LEU A 36 -38.38 -15.62 -7.27
N ASN A 37 -39.03 -15.02 -6.26
CA ASN A 37 -39.82 -13.82 -6.39
C ASN A 37 -38.95 -12.57 -6.55
N MET A 38 -39.52 -11.56 -7.21
CA MET A 38 -38.88 -10.26 -7.39
C MET A 38 -38.58 -9.62 -6.03
N LEU A 39 -37.44 -8.94 -5.94
CA LEU A 39 -37.09 -8.06 -4.83
C LEU A 39 -37.95 -6.78 -4.95
N VAL A 40 -39.16 -6.82 -4.38
CA VAL A 40 -40.12 -5.70 -4.32
C VAL A 40 -40.02 -4.93 -3.00
N GLY A 41 -40.17 -3.60 -3.06
CA GLY A 41 -40.20 -2.70 -1.90
C GLY A 41 -39.76 -1.26 -2.25
N LEU A 42 -40.15 -0.29 -1.42
CA LEU A 42 -39.69 1.11 -1.50
C LEU A 42 -38.15 1.13 -1.47
N GLY A 43 -37.54 1.41 -2.63
CA GLY A 43 -36.09 1.42 -2.83
C GLY A 43 -35.46 0.09 -3.28
N LYS A 44 -36.20 -0.91 -3.80
CA LYS A 44 -35.64 -2.12 -4.46
C LYS A 44 -34.43 -2.73 -3.73
N LYS A 45 -34.57 -2.95 -2.42
CA LYS A 45 -33.48 -3.39 -1.53
C LYS A 45 -33.48 -4.91 -1.35
N GLY A 46 -32.30 -5.50 -1.36
CA GLY A 46 -32.08 -6.91 -1.03
C GLY A 46 -30.68 -7.13 -0.49
N LEU A 47 -30.42 -8.31 0.06
CA LEU A 47 -29.09 -8.71 0.49
C LEU A 47 -28.38 -9.42 -0.65
N CYS A 48 -27.12 -9.07 -0.90
CA CYS A 48 -26.30 -9.66 -1.94
C CYS A 48 -24.97 -10.10 -1.33
N CYS A 49 -24.63 -11.37 -1.53
CA CYS A 49 -23.36 -11.92 -1.08
C CYS A 49 -22.21 -11.20 -1.79
N ILE A 50 -21.22 -10.70 -1.03
CA ILE A 50 -20.07 -10.00 -1.61
C ILE A 50 -19.22 -10.93 -2.48
N PHE A 51 -19.14 -12.22 -2.12
CA PHE A 51 -18.31 -13.21 -2.79
C PHE A 51 -18.98 -13.80 -4.03
N CYS A 52 -20.11 -14.51 -3.91
CA CYS A 52 -20.70 -15.20 -5.07
C CYS A 52 -21.83 -14.43 -5.78
N LYS A 53 -22.25 -13.26 -5.26
CA LYS A 53 -23.39 -12.46 -5.76
C LYS A 53 -24.78 -13.10 -5.61
N TYR A 54 -24.89 -14.22 -4.90
CA TYR A 54 -26.17 -14.77 -4.48
C TYR A 54 -27.00 -13.69 -3.77
N THR A 55 -28.27 -13.57 -4.12
CA THR A 55 -29.12 -12.43 -3.79
C THR A 55 -30.41 -12.90 -3.14
N VAL A 56 -30.79 -12.32 -2.01
CA VAL A 56 -32.00 -12.73 -1.25
C VAL A 56 -32.76 -11.54 -0.70
N HIS A 57 -34.05 -11.72 -0.41
CA HIS A 57 -34.77 -10.80 0.47
C HIS A 57 -34.19 -10.87 1.88
N GLU A 58 -34.38 -9.80 2.66
CA GLU A 58 -34.02 -9.79 4.09
C GLU A 58 -34.70 -10.94 4.85
N ARG A 59 -36.00 -11.17 4.65
CA ARG A 59 -36.74 -12.32 5.22
C ARG A 59 -36.25 -13.70 4.76
N CYS A 60 -35.51 -13.77 3.67
CA CYS A 60 -35.01 -15.03 3.10
C CYS A 60 -33.58 -15.36 3.55
N VAL A 61 -32.87 -14.43 4.20
CA VAL A 61 -31.43 -14.57 4.48
C VAL A 61 -31.10 -15.74 5.39
N GLN A 62 -31.89 -15.94 6.46
CA GLN A 62 -31.66 -17.01 7.44
C GLN A 62 -31.91 -18.41 6.88
N ARG A 63 -32.64 -18.50 5.77
CA ARG A 63 -32.97 -19.75 5.07
C ARG A 63 -32.07 -19.99 3.85
N ALA A 64 -31.15 -19.08 3.56
CA ALA A 64 -30.25 -19.25 2.42
C ALA A 64 -29.29 -20.42 2.69
N PRO A 65 -29.09 -21.34 1.74
CA PRO A 65 -28.17 -22.46 1.91
C PRO A 65 -26.73 -21.97 2.05
N ALA A 66 -25.89 -22.71 2.77
CA ALA A 66 -24.44 -22.45 2.85
C ALA A 66 -23.71 -22.92 1.57
N SER A 67 -24.08 -22.33 0.43
CA SER A 67 -23.60 -22.71 -0.90
C SER A 67 -22.73 -21.62 -1.53
N CYS A 68 -22.02 -20.82 -0.71
CA CYS A 68 -21.06 -19.86 -1.22
C CYS A 68 -19.78 -20.55 -1.73
N ILE A 69 -18.83 -19.76 -2.20
CA ILE A 69 -17.55 -20.28 -2.66
C ILE A 69 -16.77 -20.92 -1.53
N SER A 70 -16.05 -21.98 -1.89
CA SER A 70 -14.92 -22.45 -1.10
C SER A 70 -13.67 -21.69 -1.50
N THR A 71 -12.85 -21.31 -0.53
CA THR A 71 -11.64 -20.49 -0.71
C THR A 71 -10.35 -21.28 -0.56
N TYR A 72 -10.44 -22.55 -0.15
CA TYR A 72 -9.34 -23.50 0.04
C TYR A 72 -9.84 -24.94 -0.09
N VAL A 73 -8.96 -25.91 -0.30
CA VAL A 73 -9.32 -27.34 -0.22
C VAL A 73 -8.98 -27.93 1.15
N LYS A 74 -9.83 -28.81 1.67
CA LYS A 74 -9.64 -29.43 3.00
C LYS A 74 -8.42 -30.37 3.08
N SER A 75 -7.98 -30.90 1.95
CA SER A 75 -6.84 -31.82 1.86
C SER A 75 -6.18 -31.69 0.49
N LYS A 76 -4.86 -31.91 0.44
CA LYS A 76 -4.10 -32.01 -0.82
C LYS A 76 -4.52 -33.19 -1.70
N LYS A 77 -5.20 -34.20 -1.13
CA LYS A 77 -5.71 -35.37 -1.88
C LYS A 77 -6.99 -35.07 -2.66
N THR A 78 -7.63 -33.93 -2.41
CA THR A 78 -8.82 -33.49 -3.16
C THR A 78 -8.41 -33.10 -4.58
N SER A 79 -9.23 -33.47 -5.58
CA SER A 79 -8.98 -33.18 -7.00
C SER A 79 -8.41 -31.77 -7.24
N HIS A 80 -7.29 -31.68 -7.95
CA HIS A 80 -6.64 -30.41 -8.30
C HIS A 80 -7.43 -29.60 -9.34
N THR A 81 -8.43 -30.21 -9.97
CA THR A 81 -9.20 -29.57 -11.03
C THR A 81 -10.26 -28.65 -10.45
N LEU A 82 -10.09 -27.35 -10.64
CA LEU A 82 -11.08 -26.35 -10.25
C LEU A 82 -12.29 -26.42 -11.18
N THR A 83 -13.48 -26.59 -10.60
CA THR A 83 -14.75 -26.53 -11.35
C THR A 83 -15.37 -25.14 -11.31
N HIS A 84 -16.23 -24.84 -12.28
CA HIS A 84 -16.97 -23.59 -12.28
C HIS A 84 -17.92 -23.50 -11.06
N HIS A 85 -17.81 -22.44 -10.27
CA HIS A 85 -18.81 -22.09 -9.27
C HIS A 85 -19.87 -21.18 -9.89
N TRP A 86 -21.02 -21.75 -10.25
CA TRP A 86 -22.12 -21.02 -10.88
C TRP A 86 -23.07 -20.41 -9.85
N THR A 87 -23.28 -19.10 -9.95
CA THR A 87 -24.41 -18.42 -9.30
C THR A 87 -25.47 -18.14 -10.36
N GLU A 88 -26.69 -18.58 -10.11
CA GLU A 88 -27.81 -18.31 -11.01
C GLU A 88 -28.42 -16.93 -10.79
N GLY A 89 -28.92 -16.32 -11.86
CA GLY A 89 -29.80 -15.16 -11.77
C GLY A 89 -29.11 -13.82 -11.73
N ASN A 90 -29.93 -12.78 -11.90
CA ASN A 90 -29.55 -11.36 -11.80
C ASN A 90 -28.33 -11.01 -12.69
N CYS A 91 -28.07 -11.84 -13.71
CA CYS A 91 -26.97 -11.70 -14.64
C CYS A 91 -27.29 -10.58 -15.62
N THR A 92 -26.32 -9.73 -15.89
CA THR A 92 -26.45 -8.68 -16.90
C THR A 92 -25.32 -8.81 -17.90
N GLY A 93 -25.62 -8.61 -19.17
CA GLY A 93 -24.63 -8.66 -20.25
C GLY A 93 -24.92 -9.71 -21.31
N LYS A 94 -23.88 -10.09 -22.04
CA LYS A 94 -23.94 -11.04 -23.16
C LYS A 94 -23.44 -12.41 -22.71
N CYS A 95 -24.12 -13.47 -23.15
CA CYS A 95 -23.67 -14.84 -22.94
C CYS A 95 -22.31 -15.06 -23.60
N SER A 96 -21.35 -15.61 -22.86
CA SER A 96 -19.97 -15.80 -23.33
C SER A 96 -19.87 -16.85 -24.44
N LYS A 97 -20.82 -17.79 -24.49
CA LYS A 97 -20.92 -18.82 -25.55
C LYS A 97 -21.57 -18.29 -26.83
N CYS A 98 -22.83 -17.85 -26.78
CA CYS A 98 -23.59 -17.47 -27.98
C CYS A 98 -23.55 -15.96 -28.31
N LYS A 99 -22.91 -15.15 -27.47
CA LYS A 99 -22.77 -13.68 -27.58
C LYS A 99 -24.10 -12.89 -27.56
N LYS A 100 -25.25 -13.54 -27.44
CA LYS A 100 -26.57 -12.90 -27.31
C LYS A 100 -26.81 -12.37 -25.88
N PRO A 101 -27.60 -11.29 -25.72
CA PRO A 101 -27.95 -10.76 -24.40
C PRO A 101 -28.66 -11.79 -23.51
N ILE A 102 -28.33 -11.79 -22.22
CA ILE A 102 -29.07 -12.54 -21.19
C ILE A 102 -30.21 -11.62 -20.71
N LYS A 103 -31.45 -12.08 -20.89
CA LYS A 103 -32.67 -11.33 -20.57
C LYS A 103 -33.26 -11.86 -19.27
N SER A 104 -33.40 -11.01 -18.25
CA SER A 104 -33.97 -11.37 -16.94
C SER A 104 -35.32 -10.67 -16.69
N TYR A 105 -36.26 -10.81 -17.63
CA TYR A 105 -37.55 -10.12 -17.54
C TYR A 105 -38.55 -10.80 -16.61
N ASN A 106 -38.53 -12.14 -16.53
CA ASN A 106 -39.54 -12.94 -15.83
C ASN A 106 -38.90 -13.98 -14.90
N GLY A 107 -37.99 -13.54 -14.02
CA GLY A 107 -37.42 -14.41 -12.99
C GLY A 107 -35.91 -14.62 -13.08
N ILE A 108 -35.46 -15.63 -12.34
CA ILE A 108 -34.05 -15.95 -12.21
C ILE A 108 -33.55 -16.64 -13.48
N THR A 109 -32.62 -15.98 -14.17
CA THR A 109 -32.07 -16.50 -15.43
C THR A 109 -30.62 -16.07 -15.61
N GLY A 110 -29.88 -16.91 -16.33
CA GLY A 110 -28.46 -16.74 -16.56
C GLY A 110 -27.62 -17.34 -15.44
N LEU A 111 -26.44 -17.83 -15.80
CA LEU A 111 -25.43 -18.31 -14.88
C LEU A 111 -24.23 -17.37 -14.93
N HIS A 112 -23.62 -17.13 -13.78
CA HIS A 112 -22.36 -16.41 -13.67
C HIS A 112 -21.35 -17.23 -12.89
N CYS A 113 -20.20 -17.52 -13.49
CA CYS A 113 -19.14 -18.21 -12.79
C CYS A 113 -18.37 -17.21 -11.93
N ARG A 114 -18.23 -17.50 -10.65
CA ARG A 114 -17.50 -16.64 -9.73
C ARG A 114 -16.01 -16.52 -10.08
N TRP A 115 -15.37 -17.60 -10.52
CA TRP A 115 -13.92 -17.62 -10.71
C TRP A 115 -13.47 -17.00 -12.03
N CYS A 116 -14.03 -17.45 -13.16
CA CYS A 116 -13.66 -16.92 -14.48
C CYS A 116 -14.52 -15.74 -14.94
N HIS A 117 -15.50 -15.31 -14.15
CA HIS A 117 -16.44 -14.23 -14.44
C HIS A 117 -17.30 -14.39 -15.71
N MET A 118 -17.23 -15.56 -16.36
CA MET A 118 -18.07 -15.90 -17.50
C MET A 118 -19.56 -15.85 -17.13
N THR A 119 -20.36 -15.25 -18.00
CA THR A 119 -21.82 -15.30 -17.94
C THR A 119 -22.37 -16.16 -19.07
N LEU A 120 -23.39 -16.97 -18.80
CA LEU A 120 -24.02 -17.87 -19.77
C LEU A 120 -25.55 -17.82 -19.67
N HIS A 121 -26.25 -18.11 -20.76
CA HIS A 121 -27.64 -18.59 -20.64
C HIS A 121 -27.63 -19.97 -20.00
N ASN A 122 -28.68 -20.32 -19.25
CA ASN A 122 -28.85 -21.66 -18.65
C ASN A 122 -28.70 -22.78 -19.70
N ARG A 123 -29.34 -22.63 -20.87
CA ARG A 123 -29.23 -23.58 -21.99
C ARG A 123 -27.83 -23.68 -22.63
N CYS A 124 -26.97 -22.68 -22.42
CA CYS A 124 -25.61 -22.70 -22.94
C CYS A 124 -24.63 -23.36 -21.97
N ALA A 125 -25.04 -23.67 -20.73
CA ALA A 125 -24.17 -24.22 -19.70
C ALA A 125 -23.63 -25.61 -20.06
N SER A 126 -24.48 -26.47 -20.65
CA SER A 126 -24.11 -27.83 -21.06
C SER A 126 -23.09 -27.87 -22.20
N GLN A 127 -22.85 -26.75 -22.88
CA GLN A 127 -21.89 -26.65 -23.99
C GLN A 127 -20.50 -26.18 -23.55
N ILE A 128 -20.29 -26.03 -22.25
CA ILE A 128 -19.05 -25.57 -21.65
C ILE A 128 -18.49 -26.68 -20.77
N LYS A 129 -17.17 -26.84 -20.81
CA LYS A 129 -16.43 -27.77 -19.96
C LYS A 129 -16.66 -27.47 -18.47
N PRO A 130 -16.72 -28.48 -17.59
CA PRO A 130 -16.91 -28.25 -16.16
C PRO A 130 -15.70 -27.56 -15.50
N GLU A 131 -14.51 -27.69 -16.07
CA GLU A 131 -13.28 -27.11 -15.55
C GLU A 131 -13.19 -25.60 -15.76
N CYS A 132 -12.91 -24.86 -14.69
CA CYS A 132 -12.74 -23.42 -14.72
C CYS A 132 -11.29 -23.01 -14.97
N THR A 133 -11.07 -22.20 -15.99
CA THR A 133 -9.74 -21.69 -16.36
C THR A 133 -9.35 -20.39 -15.66
N LEU A 134 -10.13 -19.93 -14.67
CA LEU A 134 -9.98 -18.64 -13.98
C LEU A 134 -10.14 -17.38 -14.86
N GLY A 135 -10.31 -17.52 -16.17
CA GLY A 135 -10.64 -16.43 -17.08
C GLY A 135 -9.54 -15.39 -17.24
N GLU A 136 -9.92 -14.13 -17.49
CA GLU A 136 -9.00 -13.00 -17.75
C GLU A 136 -8.09 -12.69 -16.56
N HIS A 137 -8.43 -13.12 -15.35
CA HIS A 137 -7.66 -12.80 -14.13
C HIS A 137 -6.83 -14.00 -13.64
N ARG A 138 -6.64 -15.04 -14.47
CA ARG A 138 -5.90 -16.26 -14.11
C ARG A 138 -4.53 -15.99 -13.53
N ASP A 139 -3.78 -15.04 -14.09
CA ASP A 139 -2.41 -14.72 -13.63
C ASP A 139 -2.38 -14.29 -12.15
N HIS A 140 -3.41 -13.55 -11.72
CA HIS A 140 -3.49 -12.95 -10.38
C HIS A 140 -4.23 -13.81 -9.36
N ILE A 141 -5.14 -14.69 -9.79
CA ILE A 141 -5.99 -15.46 -8.88
C ILE A 141 -5.22 -16.63 -8.27
N LEU A 142 -5.23 -16.72 -6.95
CA LEU A 142 -4.84 -17.91 -6.21
C LEU A 142 -6.08 -18.83 -6.05
N PRO A 143 -6.21 -19.91 -6.85
CA PRO A 143 -7.37 -20.76 -6.80
C PRO A 143 -7.49 -21.50 -5.46
N PRO A 144 -8.72 -21.84 -5.03
CA PRO A 144 -8.94 -22.64 -3.82
C PRO A 144 -8.17 -23.96 -3.79
N THR A 145 -7.96 -24.59 -4.95
CA THR A 145 -7.21 -25.84 -5.10
C THR A 145 -5.72 -25.72 -4.73
N CYS A 146 -5.20 -24.50 -4.61
CA CYS A 146 -3.83 -24.22 -4.23
C CYS A 146 -3.66 -23.75 -2.79
N ILE A 147 -4.75 -23.67 -2.02
CA ILE A 147 -4.73 -23.27 -0.61
C ILE A 147 -5.20 -24.48 0.20
N CYS A 148 -4.40 -24.94 1.17
CA CYS A 148 -4.76 -26.03 2.07
C CYS A 148 -4.46 -25.62 3.52
N PRO A 149 -5.35 -25.87 4.49
CA PRO A 149 -5.04 -25.66 5.90
C PRO A 149 -3.83 -26.50 6.30
N ILE A 150 -2.95 -25.92 7.12
CA ILE A 150 -1.92 -26.66 7.84
C ILE A 150 -2.63 -27.24 9.06
N VAL A 151 -2.89 -28.54 9.03
CA VAL A 151 -3.23 -29.24 10.28
C VAL A 151 -1.93 -29.29 11.07
N LEU A 152 -1.84 -28.47 12.13
CA LEU A 152 -0.79 -28.63 13.13
C LEU A 152 -1.05 -29.99 13.79
N GLU A 153 -0.37 -31.02 13.31
CA GLU A 153 -0.39 -32.36 13.89
C GLU A 153 0.36 -32.33 15.23
N ARG A 154 -0.23 -31.68 16.23
CA ARG A 154 0.32 -31.54 17.57
C ARG A 154 -0.78 -31.89 18.57
N GLN A 155 -0.89 -33.20 18.84
CA GLN A 155 -1.46 -33.85 20.05
C GLN A 155 -1.94 -35.29 19.76
N ARG A 156 -1.10 -36.14 19.16
CA ARG A 156 -1.33 -37.61 19.19
C ARG A 156 -0.16 -38.45 19.69
N SER A 157 0.95 -37.82 20.10
CA SER A 157 2.15 -38.52 20.57
C SER A 157 2.43 -38.42 22.07
N VAL A 158 1.53 -37.86 22.90
CA VAL A 158 1.75 -37.76 24.36
C VAL A 158 0.65 -38.43 25.21
N SER A 159 -0.49 -38.83 24.63
CA SER A 159 -1.61 -39.39 25.39
C SER A 159 -1.61 -40.93 25.50
N ALA A 160 -0.56 -41.61 25.04
CA ALA A 160 -0.46 -43.08 25.09
C ALA A 160 0.51 -43.63 26.17
N SER A 161 1.25 -42.76 26.88
CA SER A 161 2.33 -43.24 27.78
C SER A 161 2.17 -42.87 29.26
N GLN A 162 1.02 -42.37 29.71
CA GLN A 162 0.75 -42.17 31.14
C GLN A 162 -0.70 -42.53 31.51
N LYS A 163 -1.09 -43.79 31.25
CA LYS A 163 -2.11 -44.47 32.06
C LYS A 163 -1.40 -45.47 32.97
N LYS A 164 -0.79 -44.97 34.04
CA LYS A 164 -0.49 -45.77 35.24
C LYS A 164 -0.23 -44.83 36.41
N ASN A 165 -1.08 -45.01 37.42
CA ASN A 165 -0.83 -44.83 38.86
C ASN A 165 -1.35 -43.56 39.58
N LEU A 166 -2.38 -43.84 40.40
CA LEU A 166 -2.64 -43.40 41.78
C LEU A 166 -3.19 -41.99 42.10
N SER A 167 -4.50 -41.98 42.37
CA SER A 167 -5.21 -41.54 43.59
C SER A 167 -4.54 -40.64 44.64
N ARG A 168 -5.33 -39.60 45.03
CA ARG A 168 -5.54 -38.98 46.38
C ARG A 168 -4.30 -38.42 47.10
N THR A 169 -4.30 -37.13 47.46
CA THR A 169 -4.73 -36.55 48.78
C THR A 169 -4.28 -35.08 48.87
N ASP A 170 -5.08 -34.26 49.56
CA ASP A 170 -4.81 -32.87 49.98
C ASP A 170 -3.53 -32.71 50.83
N SER A 171 -2.86 -31.55 50.71
CA SER A 171 -2.50 -30.61 51.81
C SER A 171 -1.25 -29.75 51.54
N ASN A 172 -1.25 -28.59 52.19
CA ASN A 172 -0.34 -27.44 52.11
C ASN A 172 1.18 -27.72 52.27
N LEU A 173 2.04 -26.89 51.66
CA LEU A 173 2.98 -25.97 52.35
C LEU A 173 4.06 -25.35 51.42
N VAL A 174 4.53 -24.19 51.89
CA VAL A 174 5.48 -23.16 51.42
C VAL A 174 6.87 -23.65 50.98
N GLY A 175 7.51 -22.96 50.02
CA GLY A 175 8.98 -23.04 49.81
C GLY A 175 9.56 -22.39 48.55
N ASP A 176 9.92 -21.10 48.68
CA ASP A 176 11.14 -20.39 48.20
C ASP A 176 11.68 -20.43 46.73
N ASN A 177 12.38 -19.33 46.43
CA ASN A 177 12.95 -18.77 45.20
C ASN A 177 13.81 -19.68 44.29
N ASN A 178 13.69 -19.51 42.96
CA ASN A 178 14.81 -19.01 42.11
C ASN A 178 14.46 -18.84 40.61
N GLN A 179 14.76 -17.62 40.12
CA GLN A 179 15.26 -17.18 38.81
C GLN A 179 15.02 -18.04 37.54
N GLY A 180 14.31 -17.44 36.58
CA GLY A 180 14.33 -17.84 35.17
C GLY A 180 13.59 -16.81 34.30
N ALA A 181 14.32 -16.12 33.43
CA ALA A 181 13.84 -15.00 32.61
C ALA A 181 12.59 -15.36 31.79
N VAL A 182 11.48 -14.67 32.09
CA VAL A 182 10.24 -14.73 31.29
C VAL A 182 10.40 -13.76 30.12
N SER A 183 10.70 -14.28 28.93
CA SER A 183 10.44 -13.57 27.68
C SER A 183 8.93 -13.33 27.58
N LEU A 184 8.52 -12.08 27.75
CA LEU A 184 7.17 -11.58 27.52
C LEU A 184 6.84 -11.69 26.03
N LEU A 185 6.42 -12.87 25.59
CA LEU A 185 5.56 -13.00 24.42
C LEU A 185 4.14 -12.66 24.88
N PRO A 186 3.40 -11.77 24.17
CA PRO A 186 2.02 -11.49 24.54
C PRO A 186 1.20 -12.78 24.42
N GLU A 187 0.50 -13.12 25.49
CA GLU A 187 -0.50 -14.19 25.50
C GLU A 187 -1.48 -13.97 24.34
N THR A 188 -1.53 -14.93 23.43
CA THR A 188 -2.46 -14.92 22.30
C THR A 188 -3.87 -15.19 22.81
N PRO A 189 -4.86 -14.31 22.56
CA PRO A 189 -6.24 -14.60 22.90
C PRO A 189 -6.80 -15.74 22.04
N GLU A 190 -7.75 -16.46 22.64
CA GLU A 190 -8.42 -17.67 22.18
C GLU A 190 -8.77 -17.72 20.68
N GLY A 191 -8.50 -18.88 20.08
CA GLY A 191 -8.86 -19.24 18.70
C GLY A 191 -7.66 -19.27 17.77
N SER A 192 -6.93 -20.40 17.76
CA SER A 192 -5.83 -20.65 16.82
C SER A 192 -6.24 -20.27 15.40
N ALA A 193 -5.63 -19.21 14.85
CA ALA A 193 -5.85 -18.82 13.47
C ALA A 193 -5.38 -19.98 12.58
N MET A 194 -6.30 -20.56 11.78
CA MET A 194 -5.91 -21.57 10.79
C MET A 194 -4.80 -21.01 9.90
N SER A 195 -3.64 -21.65 9.94
CA SER A 195 -2.54 -21.38 9.02
C SER A 195 -2.78 -22.16 7.73
N PHE A 196 -2.32 -21.60 6.61
CA PHE A 196 -2.51 -22.18 5.28
C PHE A 196 -1.16 -22.45 4.63
N GLN A 197 -1.06 -23.56 3.92
CA GLN A 197 -0.01 -23.82 2.96
C GLN A 197 -0.52 -23.49 1.57
N ILE A 198 0.27 -22.72 0.82
CA ILE A 198 -0.05 -22.32 -0.54
C ILE A 198 0.88 -23.09 -1.50
N THR A 199 0.31 -23.66 -2.56
CA THR A 199 1.06 -24.28 -3.65
C THR A 199 1.07 -23.34 -4.85
N SER A 200 2.25 -22.90 -5.29
CA SER A 200 2.38 -22.03 -6.45
C SER A 200 1.88 -22.70 -7.74
N LEU A 201 1.20 -21.92 -8.60
CA LEU A 201 0.88 -22.38 -9.96
C LEU A 201 1.97 -21.95 -10.93
N PRO A 202 2.42 -22.84 -11.83
CA PRO A 202 3.31 -22.46 -12.91
C PRO A 202 2.72 -21.36 -13.79
N SER A 203 3.57 -20.45 -14.24
CA SER A 203 3.21 -19.37 -15.17
C SER A 203 2.05 -18.50 -14.66
N THR A 204 2.09 -18.16 -13.38
CA THR A 204 1.19 -17.18 -12.74
C THR A 204 1.96 -16.32 -11.76
N HIS A 205 1.41 -15.15 -11.45
CA HIS A 205 1.92 -14.24 -10.43
C HIS A 205 0.80 -13.92 -9.44
N PRO A 206 0.54 -14.80 -8.44
CA PRO A 206 -0.53 -14.57 -7.48
C PRO A 206 -0.45 -13.18 -6.85
N LEU A 207 -1.56 -12.45 -6.87
CA LEU A 207 -1.58 -11.08 -6.37
C LEU A 207 -2.02 -11.05 -4.90
N LEU A 208 -1.19 -10.52 -4.01
CA LEU A 208 -1.54 -10.17 -2.64
C LEU A 208 -2.00 -8.71 -2.58
N VAL A 209 -3.24 -8.46 -2.21
CA VAL A 209 -3.82 -7.11 -2.16
C VAL A 209 -3.92 -6.64 -0.71
N LEU A 210 -3.18 -5.58 -0.38
CA LEU A 210 -3.13 -4.97 0.94
C LEU A 210 -3.85 -3.63 0.90
N ILE A 211 -4.93 -3.45 1.66
CA ILE A 211 -5.79 -2.27 1.56
C ILE A 211 -5.92 -1.56 2.89
N ASN A 212 -5.59 -0.27 2.90
CA ASN A 212 -5.98 0.62 3.98
C ASN A 212 -7.42 1.15 3.73
N PRO A 213 -8.43 0.69 4.48
CA PRO A 213 -9.83 1.04 4.22
C PRO A 213 -10.15 2.50 4.53
N LYS A 214 -9.33 3.18 5.34
CA LYS A 214 -9.51 4.59 5.71
C LYS A 214 -9.06 5.53 4.59
N SER A 215 -8.17 5.08 3.69
CA SER A 215 -7.66 5.89 2.58
C SER A 215 -8.71 6.21 1.51
N GLY A 216 -8.47 7.30 0.77
CA GLY A 216 -9.26 7.68 -0.40
C GLY A 216 -10.67 8.20 -0.11
N GLY A 217 -10.93 8.74 1.09
CA GLY A 217 -12.27 9.22 1.46
C GLY A 217 -13.29 8.07 1.57
N ARG A 218 -12.91 6.99 2.28
CA ARG A 218 -13.71 5.75 2.45
C ARG A 218 -13.87 4.90 1.18
N GLN A 219 -13.14 5.20 0.10
CA GLN A 219 -13.13 4.35 -1.10
C GLN A 219 -12.46 2.99 -0.85
N GLY A 220 -11.51 2.90 0.09
CA GLY A 220 -10.78 1.67 0.40
C GLY A 220 -11.70 0.49 0.72
N LEU A 221 -12.76 0.68 1.52
CA LEU A 221 -13.71 -0.40 1.85
C LEU A 221 -14.50 -0.89 0.62
N ARG A 222 -14.82 0.00 -0.32
CA ARG A 222 -15.48 -0.39 -1.58
C ARG A 222 -14.53 -1.17 -2.48
N ILE A 223 -13.26 -0.77 -2.53
CA ILE A 223 -12.19 -1.44 -3.30
C ILE A 223 -11.92 -2.84 -2.72
N LEU A 224 -11.80 -2.96 -1.39
CA LEU A 224 -11.66 -4.23 -0.67
C LEU A 224 -12.70 -5.26 -1.13
N ARG A 225 -13.99 -4.91 -1.07
CA ARG A 225 -15.08 -5.80 -1.46
C ARG A 225 -15.07 -6.15 -2.94
N LYS A 226 -14.60 -5.25 -3.80
CA LYS A 226 -14.49 -5.52 -5.24
C LYS A 226 -13.34 -6.49 -5.51
N PHE A 227 -12.16 -6.30 -4.90
CA PHE A 227 -11.07 -7.27 -5.03
C PHE A 227 -11.42 -8.62 -4.42
N GLN A 228 -12.11 -8.69 -3.27
CA GLN A 228 -12.64 -9.95 -2.73
C GLN A 228 -13.65 -10.64 -3.65
N TYR A 229 -14.21 -9.90 -4.61
CA TYR A 229 -15.07 -10.44 -5.67
C TYR A 229 -14.32 -10.75 -6.96
N LEU A 230 -13.16 -10.17 -7.23
CA LEU A 230 -12.38 -10.45 -8.45
C LEU A 230 -11.36 -11.56 -8.23
N LEU A 231 -10.76 -11.60 -7.04
CA LEU A 231 -9.73 -12.53 -6.62
C LEU A 231 -10.27 -13.53 -5.60
N ASN A 232 -9.47 -14.49 -5.17
CA ASN A 232 -9.82 -15.27 -3.98
C ASN A 232 -9.84 -14.34 -2.75
N PRO A 233 -10.89 -14.32 -1.91
CA PRO A 233 -10.95 -13.46 -0.73
C PRO A 233 -9.75 -13.57 0.21
N ARG A 234 -9.06 -14.72 0.23
CA ARG A 234 -7.84 -14.94 1.01
C ARG A 234 -6.60 -14.20 0.48
N GLN A 235 -6.71 -13.55 -0.67
CA GLN A 235 -5.67 -12.69 -1.23
C GLN A 235 -5.83 -11.22 -0.83
N VAL A 236 -6.92 -10.85 -0.15
CA VAL A 236 -7.34 -9.46 0.00
C VAL A 236 -7.44 -9.08 1.47
N PHE A 237 -6.44 -8.36 1.96
CA PHE A 237 -6.27 -8.03 3.36
C PHE A 237 -6.62 -6.58 3.66
N ASN A 238 -7.27 -6.39 4.80
CA ASN A 238 -7.54 -5.09 5.38
C ASN A 238 -6.43 -4.77 6.39
N LEU A 239 -5.60 -3.78 6.06
CA LEU A 239 -4.47 -3.36 6.88
C LEU A 239 -4.88 -2.74 8.23
N ALA A 240 -6.09 -2.19 8.35
CA ALA A 240 -6.57 -1.64 9.62
C ALA A 240 -6.89 -2.71 10.67
N LYS A 241 -6.75 -3.98 10.32
CA LYS A 241 -6.87 -5.12 11.22
C LYS A 241 -5.56 -5.91 11.09
N GLY A 242 -4.78 -6.10 12.15
CA GLY A 242 -3.58 -6.96 12.13
C GLY A 242 -2.39 -6.56 11.22
N GLY A 243 -2.49 -5.48 10.43
CA GLY A 243 -1.41 -4.97 9.59
C GLY A 243 -0.98 -5.90 8.42
N PRO A 244 0.12 -5.57 7.73
CA PRO A 244 0.61 -6.32 6.58
C PRO A 244 1.32 -7.62 6.94
N ALA A 245 1.81 -7.76 8.18
CA ALA A 245 2.66 -8.88 8.59
C ALA A 245 1.98 -10.24 8.44
N ALA A 246 0.74 -10.40 8.93
CA ALA A 246 0.01 -11.66 8.82
C ALA A 246 -0.23 -12.07 7.35
N ALA A 247 -0.48 -11.09 6.48
CA ALA A 247 -0.71 -11.31 5.07
C ALA A 247 0.57 -11.74 4.34
N LEU A 248 1.68 -11.04 4.60
CA LEU A 248 3.00 -11.37 4.03
C LEU A 248 3.50 -12.73 4.53
N GLN A 249 3.28 -13.05 5.81
CA GLN A 249 3.65 -14.34 6.38
C GLN A 249 2.91 -15.51 5.72
N MET A 250 1.62 -15.34 5.37
CA MET A 250 0.85 -16.35 4.64
C MET A 250 1.42 -16.60 3.23
N TYR A 251 2.09 -15.61 2.64
CA TYR A 251 2.66 -15.67 1.29
C TYR A 251 4.16 -15.95 1.26
N LYS A 252 4.80 -16.18 2.43
CA LYS A 252 6.26 -16.30 2.55
C LYS A 252 6.89 -17.30 1.58
N ASP A 253 6.22 -18.43 1.38
CA ASP A 253 6.71 -19.55 0.55
C ASP A 253 6.10 -19.57 -0.86
N VAL A 254 5.34 -18.54 -1.24
CA VAL A 254 4.73 -18.45 -2.58
C VAL A 254 5.75 -17.90 -3.55
N ALA A 255 6.14 -18.69 -4.55
CA ALA A 255 7.04 -18.20 -5.60
C ALA A 255 6.36 -17.10 -6.45
N SER A 256 7.13 -16.06 -6.81
CA SER A 256 6.78 -15.04 -7.81
C SER A 256 5.45 -14.30 -7.57
N PHE A 257 4.98 -14.21 -6.32
CA PHE A 257 3.80 -13.41 -5.99
C PHE A 257 4.10 -11.90 -6.10
N ARG A 258 3.06 -11.12 -6.37
CA ARG A 258 3.11 -9.66 -6.47
C ARG A 258 2.29 -9.03 -5.35
N VAL A 259 2.64 -7.83 -4.91
CA VAL A 259 1.87 -7.07 -3.91
C VAL A 259 1.20 -5.87 -4.56
N LEU A 260 -0.09 -5.66 -4.31
CA LEU A 260 -0.80 -4.41 -4.59
C LEU A 260 -1.13 -3.70 -3.28
N CYS A 261 -0.43 -2.60 -2.99
CA CYS A 261 -0.70 -1.75 -1.85
C CYS A 261 -1.72 -0.66 -2.22
N CYS A 262 -2.90 -0.65 -1.60
CA CYS A 262 -3.93 0.35 -1.80
C CYS A 262 -3.93 1.34 -0.63
N GLY A 263 -3.31 2.50 -0.81
CA GLY A 263 -3.09 3.48 0.25
C GLY A 263 -2.44 4.78 -0.25
N GLY A 264 -1.97 5.62 0.67
CA GLY A 264 -1.06 6.73 0.36
C GLY A 264 0.39 6.36 0.69
N ASP A 265 1.32 7.30 0.54
CA ASP A 265 2.77 7.07 0.71
C ASP A 265 3.11 6.41 2.06
N GLY A 266 2.59 6.90 3.20
CA GLY A 266 2.81 6.26 4.50
C GLY A 266 2.26 4.83 4.62
N THR A 267 1.20 4.47 3.89
CA THR A 267 0.74 3.06 3.83
C THR A 267 1.70 2.19 3.02
N VAL A 268 2.28 2.74 1.95
CA VAL A 268 3.28 2.04 1.15
C VAL A 268 4.56 1.84 1.94
N GLY A 269 5.05 2.89 2.61
CA GLY A 269 6.20 2.81 3.52
C GLY A 269 6.05 1.73 4.59
N TRP A 270 4.87 1.63 5.22
CA TRP A 270 4.59 0.58 6.20
C TRP A 270 4.65 -0.84 5.60
N VAL A 271 4.16 -1.03 4.38
CA VAL A 271 4.24 -2.32 3.68
C VAL A 271 5.70 -2.67 3.36
N LEU A 272 6.48 -1.71 2.84
CA LEU A 272 7.90 -1.92 2.50
C LEU A 272 8.73 -2.24 3.75
N ASP A 273 8.57 -1.50 4.83
CA ASP A 273 9.22 -1.79 6.12
C ASP A 273 8.86 -3.18 6.65
N THR A 274 7.61 -3.63 6.46
CA THR A 274 7.22 -4.98 6.87
C THR A 274 7.85 -6.05 5.96
N ILE A 275 8.00 -5.79 4.67
CA ILE A 275 8.70 -6.71 3.75
C ILE A 275 10.17 -6.88 4.18
N ASP A 276 10.84 -5.80 4.59
CA ASP A 276 12.21 -5.87 5.10
C ASP A 276 12.30 -6.77 6.34
N LYS A 277 11.40 -6.54 7.30
CA LYS A 277 11.34 -7.32 8.56
C LYS A 277 11.04 -8.80 8.34
N MET A 278 10.38 -9.16 7.23
CA MET A 278 10.10 -10.54 6.89
C MET A 278 11.31 -11.30 6.34
N ASN A 279 12.36 -10.57 5.93
CA ASN A 279 13.61 -11.12 5.39
C ASN A 279 13.37 -12.16 4.28
N PHE A 280 12.60 -11.77 3.26
CA PHE A 280 12.38 -12.61 2.08
C PHE A 280 13.68 -12.86 1.34
N GLY A 281 13.91 -14.11 0.90
CA GLY A 281 15.06 -14.42 0.04
C GLY A 281 15.00 -13.66 -1.30
N ASN A 282 13.79 -13.49 -1.83
CA ASN A 282 13.50 -12.61 -2.97
C ASN A 282 12.27 -11.74 -2.61
N PRO A 283 12.46 -10.45 -2.31
CA PRO A 283 11.36 -9.57 -1.95
C PRO A 283 10.32 -9.45 -3.08
N PRO A 284 9.01 -9.51 -2.78
CA PRO A 284 7.98 -9.40 -3.81
C PRO A 284 7.92 -7.97 -4.36
N PRO A 285 7.70 -7.79 -5.68
CA PRO A 285 7.57 -6.46 -6.23
C PRO A 285 6.22 -5.83 -5.84
N VAL A 286 6.23 -4.53 -5.54
CA VAL A 286 5.07 -3.79 -5.02
C VAL A 286 4.51 -2.83 -6.09
N ALA A 287 3.21 -2.94 -6.37
CA ALA A 287 2.43 -1.96 -7.10
C ALA A 287 1.60 -1.10 -6.14
N ILE A 288 1.21 0.10 -6.59
CA ILE A 288 0.44 1.03 -5.77
C ILE A 288 -0.90 1.35 -6.42
N LEU A 289 -1.99 1.20 -5.67
CA LEU A 289 -3.27 1.84 -6.01
C LEU A 289 -3.38 3.14 -5.17
N PRO A 290 -3.17 4.32 -5.77
CA PRO A 290 -2.95 5.55 -5.02
C PRO A 290 -4.26 6.10 -4.43
N LEU A 291 -4.49 5.84 -3.15
CA LEU A 291 -5.65 6.33 -2.38
C LEU A 291 -5.33 7.52 -1.48
N GLY A 292 -4.06 7.92 -1.38
CA GLY A 292 -3.60 9.07 -0.60
C GLY A 292 -3.79 10.42 -1.28
N THR A 293 -3.20 11.47 -0.70
CA THR A 293 -3.26 12.85 -1.23
C THR A 293 -2.02 13.22 -2.06
N GLY A 294 -0.81 12.91 -1.57
CA GLY A 294 0.46 13.13 -2.29
C GLY A 294 0.64 12.10 -3.42
N ASN A 295 0.78 10.84 -3.02
CA ASN A 295 1.01 9.67 -3.88
C ASN A 295 2.25 9.84 -4.76
N ASP A 296 3.32 10.40 -4.19
CA ASP A 296 4.53 10.75 -4.92
C ASP A 296 5.24 9.53 -5.47
N LEU A 297 5.34 8.46 -4.67
CA LEU A 297 5.91 7.20 -5.16
C LEU A 297 5.07 6.63 -6.31
N ALA A 298 3.74 6.61 -6.16
CA ALA A 298 2.85 6.10 -7.19
C ALA A 298 2.93 6.89 -8.51
N ARG A 299 3.21 8.20 -8.45
CA ARG A 299 3.45 9.03 -9.64
C ARG A 299 4.74 8.64 -10.32
N CYS A 300 5.81 8.49 -9.54
CA CYS A 300 7.12 8.10 -10.02
C CYS A 300 7.07 6.77 -10.78
N ILE A 301 6.41 5.75 -10.23
CA ILE A 301 6.31 4.41 -10.86
C ILE A 301 5.07 4.23 -11.77
N GLY A 302 4.46 5.32 -12.25
CA GLY A 302 3.45 5.28 -13.32
C GLY A 302 2.02 4.87 -12.93
N TRP A 303 1.73 4.66 -11.65
CA TRP A 303 0.37 4.37 -11.14
C TRP A 303 -0.51 5.61 -10.97
N GLY A 304 0.13 6.78 -11.05
CA GLY A 304 -0.55 8.05 -11.26
C GLY A 304 -0.91 8.81 -9.99
N PRO A 305 -1.61 9.95 -10.15
CA PRO A 305 -1.81 10.95 -9.10
C PRO A 305 -2.74 10.51 -7.97
N GLY A 306 -3.54 9.48 -8.23
CA GLY A 306 -4.58 9.02 -7.33
C GLY A 306 -5.74 8.34 -8.07
N TYR A 307 -6.43 7.45 -7.39
CA TYR A 307 -7.48 6.62 -7.96
C TYR A 307 -8.77 7.40 -8.21
N GLU A 308 -9.28 7.33 -9.45
CA GLU A 308 -10.47 8.04 -9.91
C GLU A 308 -11.57 7.08 -10.38
N ASN A 309 -11.85 6.04 -9.58
CA ASN A 309 -12.87 5.03 -9.90
C ASN A 309 -12.57 4.18 -11.16
N GLU A 310 -11.31 4.11 -11.61
CA GLU A 310 -10.93 3.22 -12.71
C GLU A 310 -11.40 1.77 -12.42
N SER A 311 -11.82 1.08 -13.49
CA SER A 311 -12.27 -0.31 -13.39
C SER A 311 -11.15 -1.20 -12.83
N LEU A 312 -11.39 -1.89 -11.72
CA LEU A 312 -10.38 -2.78 -11.11
C LEU A 312 -9.92 -3.91 -12.04
N PRO A 313 -10.77 -4.50 -12.91
CA PRO A 313 -10.29 -5.37 -13.99
C PRO A 313 -9.24 -4.72 -14.91
N LYS A 314 -9.35 -3.41 -15.19
CA LYS A 314 -8.30 -2.68 -15.94
C LYS A 314 -7.02 -2.56 -15.13
N ILE A 315 -7.11 -2.33 -13.82
CA ILE A 315 -5.95 -2.33 -12.92
C ILE A 315 -5.25 -3.70 -12.91
N LEU A 316 -6.00 -4.80 -12.82
CA LEU A 316 -5.44 -6.16 -12.91
C LEU A 316 -4.71 -6.39 -14.24
N LYS A 317 -5.25 -5.87 -15.35
CA LYS A 317 -4.59 -5.94 -16.67
C LYS A 317 -3.32 -5.09 -16.76
N LYS A 318 -3.28 -3.93 -16.09
CA LYS A 318 -2.06 -3.12 -15.94
C LYS A 318 -1.01 -3.88 -15.12
N LEU A 319 -1.42 -4.50 -14.02
CA LEU A 319 -0.56 -5.34 -13.17
C LEU A 319 0.01 -6.55 -13.89
N GLU A 320 -0.73 -7.15 -14.82
CA GLU A 320 -0.22 -8.26 -15.64
C GLU A 320 0.91 -7.80 -16.57
N LYS A 321 0.80 -6.57 -17.09
CA LYS A 321 1.74 -5.98 -18.05
C LYS A 321 2.90 -5.21 -17.43
N SER A 322 2.84 -4.92 -16.14
CA SER A 322 3.85 -4.11 -15.45
C SER A 322 5.21 -4.79 -15.42
N SER A 323 6.25 -3.99 -15.59
CA SER A 323 7.65 -4.39 -15.43
C SER A 323 8.12 -4.22 -13.98
N VAL A 324 9.22 -4.88 -13.61
CA VAL A 324 9.84 -4.71 -12.29
C VAL A 324 10.98 -3.71 -12.42
N CYS A 325 11.02 -2.73 -11.53
CA CYS A 325 12.08 -1.74 -11.43
C CYS A 325 12.67 -1.76 -10.02
N PRO A 326 14.00 -1.80 -9.86
CA PRO A 326 14.62 -1.60 -8.56
C PRO A 326 14.39 -0.16 -8.08
N MET A 327 14.20 -0.01 -6.79
CA MET A 327 14.09 1.29 -6.13
C MET A 327 15.01 1.28 -4.92
N ASP A 328 15.87 2.28 -4.89
CA ASP A 328 16.76 2.58 -3.79
C ASP A 328 15.96 3.02 -2.58
N ARG A 329 16.49 2.72 -1.41
CA ARG A 329 15.90 3.11 -0.13
C ARG A 329 17.05 3.58 0.73
N TRP A 330 16.80 4.60 1.53
CA TRP A 330 17.86 5.30 2.23
C TRP A 330 17.60 5.30 3.71
N LYS A 331 18.62 4.92 4.47
CA LYS A 331 18.58 4.93 5.93
C LYS A 331 19.30 6.16 6.44
N ILE A 332 18.69 6.84 7.39
CA ILE A 332 19.31 7.92 8.14
C ILE A 332 19.78 7.43 9.51
N GLU A 333 20.95 7.91 9.93
CA GLU A 333 21.47 7.74 11.28
C GLU A 333 21.71 9.12 11.88
N ILE A 334 21.11 9.36 13.05
CA ILE A 334 21.22 10.65 13.73
C ILE A 334 22.10 10.46 14.95
N SER A 335 23.18 11.25 15.02
CA SER A 335 24.05 11.35 16.18
C SER A 335 23.94 12.74 16.81
N THR A 336 23.66 12.78 18.11
CA THR A 336 23.57 14.06 18.84
C THR A 336 24.97 14.61 19.05
N SER A 337 25.18 15.87 18.69
CA SER A 337 26.44 16.56 18.91
C SER A 337 26.50 17.13 20.33
N GLY A 338 27.12 16.42 21.28
CA GLY A 338 27.70 16.89 22.56
C GLY A 338 26.85 17.73 23.55
N ASN A 339 26.76 17.26 24.80
CA ASN A 339 26.36 18.00 26.03
C ASN A 339 25.03 18.80 26.07
N SER A 340 24.08 18.56 25.18
CA SER A 340 22.73 19.09 25.35
C SER A 340 21.79 18.02 25.95
N ASP A 341 21.35 18.21 27.21
CA ASP A 341 20.25 17.46 27.84
C ASP A 341 18.87 17.67 27.17
N GLU A 342 18.85 18.35 26.02
CA GLU A 342 17.65 18.71 25.30
C GLU A 342 17.07 17.50 24.57
N LYS A 343 16.02 16.91 25.15
CA LYS A 343 15.25 15.85 24.50
C LYS A 343 14.50 16.41 23.29
N GLY A 344 14.82 15.89 22.11
CA GLY A 344 14.05 16.11 20.89
C GLY A 344 12.78 15.27 20.84
N ASP A 345 12.00 15.47 19.79
CA ASP A 345 10.87 14.59 19.49
C ASP A 345 11.36 13.19 19.08
N PRO A 346 10.59 12.13 19.34
CA PRO A 346 10.93 10.80 18.86
C PRO A 346 10.92 10.76 17.32
N ILE A 347 11.96 10.17 16.74
CA ILE A 347 12.08 10.04 15.28
C ILE A 347 11.08 8.99 14.80
N PRO A 348 10.17 9.33 13.85
CA PRO A 348 9.08 8.43 13.47
C PRO A 348 9.56 7.21 12.67
N CYS A 349 10.58 7.39 11.83
CA CYS A 349 11.21 6.32 11.06
C CYS A 349 12.64 6.73 10.65
N THR A 350 13.48 5.74 10.33
CA THR A 350 14.86 5.97 9.91
C THR A 350 15.10 5.61 8.45
N ILE A 351 14.07 5.20 7.70
CA ILE A 351 14.17 4.85 6.29
C ILE A 351 13.21 5.74 5.51
N PHE A 352 13.72 6.42 4.48
CA PHE A 352 12.89 7.16 3.53
C PHE A 352 12.87 6.47 2.16
N ASN A 353 11.72 6.53 1.52
CA ASN A 353 11.48 5.94 0.19
C ASN A 353 11.30 7.04 -0.87
N ASN A 354 10.84 8.23 -0.46
CA ASN A 354 10.58 9.33 -1.37
C ASN A 354 11.61 10.44 -1.16
N TYR A 355 11.62 11.02 0.04
CA TYR A 355 12.50 12.15 0.36
C TYR A 355 12.59 12.43 1.86
N PHE A 356 13.73 12.99 2.25
CA PHE A 356 13.99 13.58 3.56
C PHE A 356 14.13 15.10 3.41
N SER A 357 13.71 15.89 4.39
CA SER A 357 13.92 17.33 4.36
C SER A 357 14.13 17.97 5.73
N ILE A 358 14.85 19.08 5.72
CA ILE A 358 15.17 19.92 6.89
C ILE A 358 14.71 21.35 6.59
N GLY A 359 14.07 21.99 7.57
CA GLY A 359 13.69 23.40 7.48
C GLY A 359 12.26 23.61 6.98
N VAL A 360 12.06 24.56 6.06
CA VAL A 360 10.75 25.13 5.73
C VAL A 360 9.71 24.09 5.30
N ASP A 361 10.12 23.06 4.55
CA ASP A 361 9.22 21.98 4.16
C ASP A 361 8.74 21.16 5.36
N ALA A 362 9.69 20.71 6.19
CA ALA A 362 9.37 19.99 7.42
C ALA A 362 8.51 20.83 8.38
N SER A 363 8.71 22.15 8.45
CA SER A 363 7.86 23.06 9.23
C SER A 363 6.40 23.04 8.76
N ILE A 364 6.16 23.03 7.44
CA ILE A 364 4.82 22.91 6.86
C ILE A 364 4.24 21.52 7.19
N ALA A 365 5.04 20.47 7.09
CA ALA A 365 4.62 19.11 7.43
C ALA A 365 4.19 19.01 8.91
N ILE A 366 4.91 19.64 9.85
CA ILE A 366 4.53 19.70 11.28
C ILE A 366 3.16 20.35 11.44
N LYS A 367 2.95 21.53 10.84
CA LYS A 367 1.66 22.23 10.93
C LYS A 367 0.52 21.37 10.38
N PHE A 368 0.74 20.72 9.24
CA PHE A 368 -0.23 19.82 8.65
C PHE A 368 -0.52 18.61 9.56
N HIS A 369 0.51 18.00 10.13
CA HIS A 369 0.39 16.83 11.01
C HIS A 369 -0.40 17.18 12.28
N LEU A 370 -0.03 18.26 12.97
CA LEU A 370 -0.69 18.71 14.20
C LEU A 370 -2.16 19.08 13.97
N GLU A 371 -2.50 19.77 12.88
CA GLU A 371 -3.90 20.09 12.57
C GLU A 371 -4.69 18.83 12.23
N ARG A 372 -4.06 17.85 11.54
CA ARG A 372 -4.68 16.56 11.21
C ARG A 372 -4.95 15.69 12.42
N GLU A 373 -4.06 15.71 13.41
CA GLU A 373 -4.26 15.00 14.68
C GLU A 373 -5.36 15.64 15.53
N LYS A 374 -5.40 16.98 15.57
CA LYS A 374 -6.43 17.73 16.31
C LYS A 374 -7.81 17.62 15.68
N HIS A 375 -7.88 17.63 14.34
CA HIS A 375 -9.13 17.74 13.58
C HIS A 375 -9.24 16.74 12.42
N PRO A 376 -9.14 15.41 12.67
CA PRO A 376 -9.07 14.39 11.62
C PRO A 376 -10.28 14.40 10.67
N GLU A 377 -11.44 14.84 11.13
CA GLU A 377 -12.66 15.00 10.33
C GLU A 377 -12.51 16.02 9.19
N LYS A 378 -11.64 17.03 9.33
CA LYS A 378 -11.35 18.03 8.28
C LYS A 378 -10.50 17.45 7.15
N PHE A 379 -9.79 16.34 7.37
CA PHE A 379 -8.80 15.77 6.45
C PHE A 379 -9.33 14.58 5.61
N ASN A 380 -10.62 14.61 5.29
CA ASN A 380 -11.31 13.50 4.62
C ASN A 380 -11.32 13.57 3.08
N SER A 381 -10.73 14.61 2.49
CA SER A 381 -10.75 14.86 1.05
C SER A 381 -9.38 15.30 0.54
N ARG A 382 -8.92 14.70 -0.56
CA ARG A 382 -7.63 15.04 -1.20
C ARG A 382 -7.55 16.52 -1.57
N MET A 383 -8.64 17.10 -2.08
CA MET A 383 -8.68 18.51 -2.48
C MET A 383 -8.58 19.43 -1.26
N LYS A 384 -9.29 19.12 -0.17
CA LYS A 384 -9.20 19.87 1.08
C LYS A 384 -7.81 19.77 1.71
N ASN A 385 -7.23 18.57 1.71
CA ASN A 385 -5.89 18.34 2.22
C ASN A 385 -4.85 19.15 1.45
N LYS A 386 -4.96 19.25 0.13
CA LYS A 386 -4.10 20.12 -0.69
C LYS A 386 -4.27 21.60 -0.35
N MET A 387 -5.50 22.05 -0.06
CA MET A 387 -5.76 23.43 0.36
C MET A 387 -5.09 23.74 1.70
N TRP A 388 -5.19 22.84 2.68
CA TRP A 388 -4.49 22.97 3.96
C TRP A 388 -2.97 23.12 3.78
N TYR A 389 -2.36 22.28 2.94
CA TYR A 389 -0.93 22.42 2.61
C TYR A 389 -0.58 23.80 2.03
N PHE A 390 -1.41 24.32 1.13
CA PHE A 390 -1.22 25.66 0.55
C PHE A 390 -1.36 26.77 1.60
N GLU A 391 -2.34 26.66 2.49
CA GLU A 391 -2.57 27.62 3.58
C GLU A 391 -1.39 27.64 4.56
N PHE A 392 -0.89 26.47 4.97
CA PHE A 392 0.28 26.38 5.84
C PHE A 392 1.56 26.88 5.18
N ALA A 393 1.76 26.61 3.88
CA ALA A 393 2.88 27.17 3.11
C ALA A 393 2.82 28.70 3.02
N THR A 394 1.62 29.26 2.85
CA THR A 394 1.40 30.71 2.84
C THR A 394 1.71 31.31 4.21
N SER A 395 1.23 30.68 5.28
CA SER A 395 1.54 31.07 6.66
C SER A 395 3.04 31.06 6.96
N GLU A 396 3.76 30.01 6.56
CA GLU A 396 5.22 29.92 6.74
C GLU A 396 5.99 30.97 5.96
N THR A 397 5.46 31.46 4.84
CA THR A 397 6.06 32.58 4.10
C THR A 397 6.10 33.87 4.94
N PHE A 398 5.07 34.11 5.75
CA PHE A 398 5.01 35.29 6.62
C PHE A 398 5.85 35.13 7.88
N PHE A 399 5.78 33.98 8.56
CA PHE A 399 6.54 33.74 9.80
C PHE A 399 8.02 33.49 9.56
N ALA A 400 8.36 32.89 8.42
CA ALA A 400 9.72 32.65 7.95
C ALA A 400 10.63 31.99 9.00
N THR A 401 10.10 30.95 9.65
CA THR A 401 10.67 30.25 10.81
C THR A 401 12.06 29.68 10.56
N CYS A 402 12.36 29.32 9.31
CA CYS A 402 13.62 28.69 8.89
C CYS A 402 14.51 29.63 8.06
N LYS A 403 14.36 30.96 8.19
CA LYS A 403 15.25 31.93 7.54
C LYS A 403 16.72 31.64 7.84
N ASN A 404 17.55 31.86 6.83
CA ASN A 404 19.00 31.73 6.90
C ASN A 404 19.49 30.34 7.34
N LEU A 405 18.77 29.28 7.01
CA LEU A 405 19.15 27.90 7.36
C LEU A 405 20.59 27.54 6.94
N HIS A 406 21.05 28.06 5.79
CA HIS A 406 22.43 27.88 5.30
C HIS A 406 23.55 28.34 6.26
N GLU A 407 23.28 29.23 7.23
CA GLU A 407 24.29 29.69 8.21
C GLU A 407 24.51 28.63 9.32
N ASP A 408 23.47 27.82 9.60
CA ASP A 408 23.40 26.88 10.71
C ASP A 408 23.52 25.41 10.28
N VAL A 409 23.80 25.17 9.00
CA VAL A 409 23.89 23.83 8.44
C VAL A 409 25.16 23.69 7.61
N ASP A 410 25.92 22.62 7.88
CA ASP A 410 27.04 22.20 7.03
C ASP A 410 26.63 20.91 6.32
N ILE A 411 26.81 20.85 5.00
CA ILE A 411 26.46 19.68 4.17
C ILE A 411 27.72 19.16 3.51
N MET A 412 27.93 17.85 3.60
CA MET A 412 28.99 17.13 2.92
C MET A 412 28.38 16.03 2.05
N CYS A 413 28.77 16.01 0.77
CA CYS A 413 28.33 15.01 -0.21
C CYS A 413 29.53 14.25 -0.72
N ASP A 414 29.54 12.92 -0.60
CA ASP A 414 30.67 12.05 -0.99
C ASP A 414 32.03 12.55 -0.44
N GLY A 415 32.04 13.00 0.82
CA GLY A 415 33.24 13.53 1.50
C GLY A 415 33.60 14.99 1.15
N VAL A 416 32.85 15.64 0.26
CA VAL A 416 33.10 17.02 -0.19
C VAL A 416 32.11 17.98 0.45
N SER A 417 32.61 18.99 1.18
CA SER A 417 31.75 20.04 1.77
C SER A 417 31.18 20.94 0.68
N LEU A 418 29.88 21.23 0.78
CA LEU A 418 29.21 22.22 -0.06
C LEU A 418 29.46 23.65 0.45
N ASP A 419 29.78 24.58 -0.44
CA ASP A 419 29.86 26.00 -0.11
C ASP A 419 28.46 26.63 -0.14
N LEU A 420 27.84 26.71 1.03
CA LEU A 420 26.53 27.34 1.21
C LEU A 420 26.65 28.84 1.53
N ALA A 421 27.77 29.28 2.11
CA ALA A 421 27.96 30.64 2.63
C ALA A 421 28.00 31.69 1.51
N ASN A 422 28.59 31.36 0.36
CA ASN A 422 28.67 32.26 -0.79
C ASN A 422 27.46 32.13 -1.75
N GLY A 423 26.46 31.33 -1.39
CA GLY A 423 25.27 31.10 -2.21
C GLY A 423 24.05 31.93 -1.79
N PRO A 424 22.97 31.91 -2.58
CA PRO A 424 21.66 32.41 -2.14
C PRO A 424 21.21 31.78 -0.82
N SER A 425 20.56 32.58 0.03
CA SER A 425 20.01 32.12 1.31
C SER A 425 19.02 30.97 1.11
N LEU A 426 19.17 29.94 1.94
CA LEU A 426 18.28 28.78 1.98
C LEU A 426 17.39 28.83 3.21
N GLN A 427 16.15 28.36 3.04
CA GLN A 427 15.19 28.11 4.11
C GLN A 427 14.92 26.62 4.32
N GLY A 428 15.40 25.76 3.43
CA GLY A 428 15.28 24.32 3.56
C GLY A 428 16.23 23.56 2.65
N ILE A 429 16.41 22.29 2.98
CA ILE A 429 17.14 21.29 2.20
C ILE A 429 16.19 20.12 2.00
N ALA A 430 16.13 19.58 0.78
CA ALA A 430 15.44 18.34 0.49
C ALA A 430 16.42 17.35 -0.15
N VAL A 431 16.48 16.14 0.38
CA VAL A 431 17.18 15.01 -0.22
C VAL A 431 16.16 14.10 -0.85
N LEU A 432 16.26 13.89 -2.16
CA LEU A 432 15.27 13.18 -2.96
C LEU A 432 15.82 11.82 -3.38
N ASN A 433 15.00 10.79 -3.23
CA ASN A 433 15.20 9.47 -3.82
C ASN A 433 14.36 9.29 -5.10
N ILE A 434 13.29 10.08 -5.26
CA ILE A 434 12.38 9.99 -6.41
C ILE A 434 12.15 11.36 -7.07
N PRO A 435 11.85 11.40 -8.39
CA PRO A 435 11.57 12.64 -9.14
C PRO A 435 10.18 13.24 -8.89
N SER A 436 9.52 12.88 -7.79
CA SER A 436 8.19 13.39 -7.43
C SER A 436 8.16 13.77 -5.95
N ILE A 437 7.83 15.03 -5.68
CA ILE A 437 7.68 15.56 -4.33
C ILE A 437 6.49 16.51 -4.26
N TYR A 438 5.85 16.65 -3.09
CA TYR A 438 4.73 17.58 -2.86
C TYR A 438 3.52 17.34 -3.80
N GLY A 439 3.22 16.06 -4.03
CA GLY A 439 2.13 15.63 -4.89
C GLY A 439 2.38 15.94 -6.37
N GLY A 440 3.56 15.58 -6.86
CA GLY A 440 3.91 15.55 -8.28
C GLY A 440 4.80 16.66 -8.82
N SER A 441 5.45 17.45 -7.96
CA SER A 441 6.46 18.42 -8.41
C SER A 441 7.79 17.72 -8.67
N ASN A 442 8.46 18.05 -9.78
CA ASN A 442 9.83 17.59 -10.06
C ASN A 442 10.81 18.72 -9.70
N LEU A 443 11.43 18.65 -8.52
CA LEU A 443 12.38 19.67 -8.09
C LEU A 443 13.79 19.47 -8.63
N TRP A 444 14.16 18.26 -9.07
CA TRP A 444 15.39 18.09 -9.82
C TRP A 444 15.25 18.71 -11.20
N GLY A 445 14.13 18.46 -11.89
CA GLY A 445 13.80 18.98 -13.21
C GLY A 445 14.32 18.11 -14.36
N ASP A 446 13.79 18.31 -15.57
CA ASP A 446 14.11 17.46 -16.72
C ASP A 446 15.43 17.88 -17.38
N SER A 447 16.40 16.95 -17.44
CA SER A 447 17.70 17.19 -18.08
C SER A 447 17.63 17.27 -19.62
N ALA A 448 16.46 16.97 -20.22
CA ALA A 448 16.32 16.72 -21.66
C ALA A 448 15.79 17.89 -22.53
N GLN A 449 15.33 19.02 -21.97
CA GLN A 449 14.71 20.07 -22.82
C GLN A 449 15.67 21.11 -23.45
N LYS A 450 16.98 21.08 -23.18
CA LYS A 450 17.94 22.06 -23.74
C LYS A 450 18.54 21.72 -25.11
N LYS A 451 18.08 20.67 -25.81
CA LYS A 451 18.60 20.33 -27.15
C LYS A 451 17.89 21.00 -28.35
N LYS A 452 16.78 21.75 -28.16
CA LYS A 452 16.06 22.37 -29.30
C LYS A 452 16.27 23.87 -29.54
N THR A 453 17.05 24.59 -28.72
CA THR A 453 17.20 26.06 -28.86
C THR A 453 18.63 26.60 -28.87
N LYS A 454 19.68 25.76 -28.94
CA LYS A 454 21.09 26.21 -29.02
C LYS A 454 21.78 25.91 -30.35
N SER A 455 21.12 26.20 -31.49
CA SER A 455 21.80 26.24 -32.81
C SER A 455 22.21 27.66 -33.25
N LYS A 456 21.89 28.72 -32.51
CA LYS A 456 22.26 30.09 -32.92
C LYS A 456 22.55 31.01 -31.74
N ARG A 457 23.77 30.90 -31.20
CA ARG A 457 24.58 31.98 -30.60
C ARG A 457 25.75 31.35 -29.83
N LYS A 458 26.86 31.15 -30.54
CA LYS A 458 28.18 31.00 -29.93
C LYS A 458 29.02 32.16 -30.45
N LYS A 459 29.15 33.21 -29.64
CA LYS A 459 30.35 34.05 -29.61
C LYS A 459 30.40 34.82 -28.30
N ASP A 460 31.56 34.69 -27.67
CA ASP A 460 32.16 35.52 -26.62
C ASP A 460 31.49 35.55 -25.25
N ARG A 461 32.03 34.74 -24.31
CA ARG A 461 32.35 35.25 -22.97
C ARG A 461 33.42 34.41 -22.27
N ASP A 462 34.35 35.14 -21.68
CA ASP A 462 35.69 34.76 -21.26
C ASP A 462 35.81 33.66 -20.20
N ASN A 463 36.96 32.97 -20.28
CA ASN A 463 37.54 32.17 -19.22
C ASN A 463 37.74 33.03 -17.96
N SER A 464 36.96 32.76 -16.91
CA SER A 464 37.37 33.03 -15.54
C SER A 464 37.50 31.70 -14.80
N SER A 465 38.75 31.30 -14.61
CA SER A 465 39.16 30.22 -13.73
C SER A 465 38.98 30.62 -12.27
N SER A 466 37.92 30.11 -11.62
CA SER A 466 37.88 29.92 -10.17
C SER A 466 36.75 28.96 -9.77
N SER A 467 37.08 28.02 -8.89
CA SER A 467 36.20 27.06 -8.19
C SER A 467 35.93 25.74 -8.92
N PHE A 468 36.85 24.79 -8.72
CA PHE A 468 36.57 23.36 -8.84
C PHE A 468 35.56 22.96 -7.76
N ASN A 469 34.36 22.52 -8.16
CA ASN A 469 33.48 21.52 -7.49
C ASN A 469 32.05 21.47 -8.07
N SER A 470 31.70 22.23 -9.12
CA SER A 470 30.49 21.95 -9.89
C SER A 470 30.78 20.83 -10.90
N VAL A 471 30.54 19.58 -10.51
CA VAL A 471 30.07 18.60 -11.51
C VAL A 471 28.93 19.28 -12.25
N ASP A 472 28.92 19.27 -13.58
CA ASP A 472 27.86 19.93 -14.35
C ASP A 472 26.52 19.22 -14.11
N LEU A 473 25.86 19.59 -13.01
CA LEU A 473 24.56 19.07 -12.57
C LEU A 473 23.48 19.35 -13.60
N SER A 474 23.73 20.17 -14.63
CA SER A 474 22.79 20.38 -15.74
C SER A 474 22.60 19.12 -16.60
N SER A 475 23.58 18.21 -16.59
CA SER A 475 23.53 16.92 -17.30
C SER A 475 23.10 15.74 -16.42
N ALA A 476 23.14 15.90 -15.09
CA ALA A 476 22.76 14.86 -14.12
C ALA A 476 21.29 14.46 -14.28
N ILE A 477 21.01 13.16 -14.37
CA ILE A 477 19.68 12.58 -14.51
C ILE A 477 19.38 11.86 -13.20
N GLN A 478 18.22 12.15 -12.63
CA GLN A 478 17.71 11.43 -11.46
C GLN A 478 17.11 10.11 -11.91
N ASP A 479 17.55 9.01 -11.30
CA ASP A 479 17.01 7.67 -11.46
C ASP A 479 16.77 7.07 -10.07
N ILE A 480 15.74 6.25 -9.90
CA ILE A 480 15.36 5.75 -8.56
C ILE A 480 16.12 4.50 -8.14
N GLY A 481 16.99 3.96 -9.00
CA GLY A 481 17.74 2.71 -8.79
C GLY A 481 19.23 2.83 -9.13
N ASP A 482 19.77 4.05 -9.23
CA ASP A 482 21.16 4.32 -9.59
C ASP A 482 22.13 4.41 -8.39
N ARG A 483 21.60 4.27 -7.18
CA ARG A 483 22.25 4.38 -5.87
C ARG A 483 22.77 5.79 -5.57
N LEU A 484 22.16 6.80 -6.18
CA LEU A 484 22.43 8.20 -5.93
C LEU A 484 21.20 8.87 -5.30
N ILE A 485 21.46 10.00 -4.66
CA ILE A 485 20.46 10.89 -4.08
C ILE A 485 20.69 12.32 -4.56
N GLU A 486 19.59 13.02 -4.75
CA GLU A 486 19.57 14.40 -5.20
C GLU A 486 19.40 15.35 -4.01
N VAL A 487 20.39 16.22 -3.80
CA VAL A 487 20.35 17.25 -2.77
C VAL A 487 19.88 18.57 -3.40
N ILE A 488 18.74 19.07 -2.92
CA ILE A 488 18.08 20.30 -3.40
C ILE A 488 18.04 21.36 -2.30
N GLY A 489 18.41 22.60 -2.67
CA GLY A 489 18.22 23.79 -1.84
C GLY A 489 16.86 24.46 -2.08
N LEU A 490 16.16 24.77 -1.00
CA LEU A 490 14.89 25.50 -1.00
C LEU A 490 15.10 26.94 -0.54
N GLU A 491 14.92 27.92 -1.44
CA GLU A 491 15.09 29.35 -1.14
C GLU A 491 13.96 29.93 -0.28
N ASN A 492 12.73 29.44 -0.46
CA ASN A 492 11.53 29.87 0.27
C ASN A 492 10.35 28.90 0.02
N CYS A 493 9.25 29.10 0.74
CA CYS A 493 8.00 28.35 0.58
C CYS A 493 7.43 28.40 -0.85
N MET A 494 7.57 29.55 -1.53
CA MET A 494 7.01 29.77 -2.86
C MET A 494 7.79 29.06 -3.96
N HIS A 495 9.02 28.62 -3.69
CA HIS A 495 9.90 27.98 -4.66
C HIS A 495 9.22 26.76 -5.30
N VAL A 496 8.59 25.92 -4.49
CA VAL A 496 7.83 24.76 -4.94
C VAL A 496 6.64 25.17 -5.81
N GLY A 497 5.91 26.20 -5.40
CA GLY A 497 4.77 26.74 -6.15
C GLY A 497 5.20 27.27 -7.53
N GLN A 498 6.35 27.93 -7.61
CA GLN A 498 6.93 28.42 -8.87
C GLN A 498 7.32 27.29 -9.82
N VAL A 499 7.93 26.22 -9.30
CA VAL A 499 8.23 25.02 -10.10
C VAL A 499 6.94 24.38 -10.60
N LYS A 500 5.95 24.21 -9.71
CA LYS A 500 4.65 23.61 -10.06
C LYS A 500 3.85 24.43 -11.08
N ALA A 501 3.97 25.77 -11.03
CA ALA A 501 3.36 26.69 -11.98
C ALA A 501 4.16 26.83 -13.30
N GLY A 502 5.32 26.17 -13.43
CA GLY A 502 6.20 26.29 -14.59
C GLY A 502 6.94 27.63 -14.68
N LEU A 503 6.91 28.46 -13.64
CA LEU A 503 7.68 29.71 -13.54
C LEU A 503 9.17 29.46 -13.32
N ARG A 504 9.51 28.29 -12.79
CA ARG A 504 10.88 27.77 -12.66
C ARG A 504 10.94 26.35 -13.21
N ALA A 505 12.06 25.99 -13.84
CA ALA A 505 12.25 24.66 -14.41
C ALA A 505 12.60 23.59 -13.35
N SER A 506 13.24 23.98 -12.25
CA SER A 506 13.68 23.11 -11.18
C SER A 506 13.87 23.90 -9.87
N GLY A 507 14.12 23.17 -8.78
CA GLY A 507 14.77 23.71 -7.60
C GLY A 507 16.26 23.99 -7.83
N ARG A 508 16.95 24.45 -6.77
CA ARG A 508 18.39 24.68 -6.80
C ARG A 508 19.11 23.35 -6.56
N ARG A 509 19.66 22.74 -7.62
CA ARG A 509 20.46 21.52 -7.54
C ARG A 509 21.76 21.81 -6.79
N LEU A 510 22.00 21.13 -5.66
CA LEU A 510 23.20 21.29 -4.85
C LEU A 510 24.20 20.17 -5.11
N ALA A 511 23.74 18.91 -5.18
CA ALA A 511 24.58 17.76 -5.46
C ALA A 511 23.74 16.56 -5.96
N GLN A 512 24.39 15.64 -6.67
CA GLN A 512 23.94 14.26 -6.85
C GLN A 512 25.08 13.38 -6.35
N CYS A 513 24.81 12.47 -5.41
CA CYS A 513 25.85 11.82 -4.63
C CYS A 513 25.39 10.48 -4.05
N SER A 514 26.33 9.65 -3.61
CA SER A 514 26.05 8.34 -3.01
C SER A 514 25.94 8.36 -1.48
N SER A 515 26.36 9.46 -0.85
CA SER A 515 26.33 9.66 0.59
C SER A 515 26.19 11.15 0.92
N VAL A 516 25.39 11.44 1.94
CA VAL A 516 25.18 12.81 2.44
C VAL A 516 25.34 12.82 3.96
N VAL A 517 26.08 13.81 4.45
CA VAL A 517 26.18 14.13 5.87
C VAL A 517 25.72 15.56 6.08
N VAL A 518 24.71 15.76 6.92
CA VAL A 518 24.19 17.08 7.28
C VAL A 518 24.42 17.32 8.77
N ARG A 519 25.18 18.35 9.10
CA ARG A 519 25.40 18.80 10.48
C ARG A 519 24.60 20.06 10.75
N THR A 520 23.75 20.02 11.78
CA THR A 520 22.96 21.17 12.22
C THR A 520 23.55 21.77 13.50
N LYS A 521 23.63 23.11 13.56
CA LYS A 521 24.15 23.87 14.70
C LYS A 521 23.06 24.27 15.70
N LYS A 522 21.79 24.21 15.28
CA LYS A 522 20.61 24.54 16.08
C LYS A 522 19.46 23.56 15.83
N ARG A 523 18.38 23.74 16.59
CA ARG A 523 17.12 23.00 16.41
C ARG A 523 16.49 23.31 15.05
N PHE A 524 16.08 22.26 14.34
CA PHE A 524 15.34 22.38 13.10
C PHE A 524 14.18 21.38 13.02
N PRO A 525 13.08 21.75 12.34
CA PRO A 525 12.09 20.77 11.91
C PRO A 525 12.70 19.88 10.82
N MET A 526 12.41 18.59 10.91
CA MET A 526 12.79 17.56 9.96
C MET A 526 11.59 16.69 9.60
N GLN A 527 11.61 16.04 8.43
CA GLN A 527 10.59 15.07 8.05
C GLN A 527 11.15 13.97 7.14
N ILE A 528 10.53 12.79 7.20
CA ILE A 528 10.73 11.69 6.25
C ILE A 528 9.37 11.31 5.67
N ASP A 529 9.27 11.28 4.34
CA ASP A 529 8.08 10.79 3.62
C ASP A 529 6.73 11.38 4.12
N GLY A 530 6.76 12.60 4.67
CA GLY A 530 5.62 13.32 5.23
C GLY A 530 5.37 13.12 6.73
N GLU A 531 6.23 12.39 7.44
CA GLU A 531 6.19 12.20 8.89
C GLU A 531 7.24 13.10 9.58
N PRO A 532 6.81 14.19 10.24
CA PRO A 532 7.73 15.23 10.73
C PRO A 532 8.05 15.14 12.23
N TRP A 533 9.13 15.79 12.65
CA TRP A 533 9.54 15.94 14.05
C TRP A 533 10.45 17.18 14.25
N ILE A 534 10.63 17.62 15.50
CA ILE A 534 11.63 18.63 15.87
C ILE A 534 12.92 17.97 16.34
N GLN A 535 14.03 18.31 15.69
CA GLN A 535 15.35 17.74 15.94
C GLN A 535 16.31 18.76 16.58
N PRO A 536 16.86 18.47 17.78
CA PRO A 536 18.01 19.18 18.35
C PRO A 536 19.27 19.13 17.45
N PRO A 537 20.28 19.98 17.71
CA PRO A 537 21.55 19.95 16.98
C PRO A 537 22.11 18.53 16.85
N CYS A 538 22.37 18.11 15.62
CA CYS A 538 22.77 16.75 15.33
C CYS A 538 23.63 16.65 14.07
N THR A 539 24.19 15.48 13.87
CA THR A 539 24.74 15.05 12.58
C THR A 539 23.86 13.94 12.05
N VAL A 540 23.23 14.19 10.91
CA VAL A 540 22.47 13.21 10.12
C VAL A 540 23.43 12.63 9.08
N SER A 541 23.61 11.32 9.10
CA SER A 541 24.36 10.59 8.08
C SER A 541 23.40 9.70 7.31
N GLU A 542 23.44 9.81 5.99
CA GLU A 542 22.57 9.07 5.09
C GLU A 542 23.36 7.97 4.38
N PHE A 543 22.80 6.76 4.42
CA PHE A 543 23.42 5.58 3.86
C PHE A 543 22.44 4.85 2.96
N PHE A 544 22.98 4.33 1.86
CA PHE A 544 22.26 3.40 1.01
C PHE A 544 21.81 2.19 1.83
N TRP A 545 20.50 1.97 1.92
CA TRP A 545 19.95 0.80 2.59
C TRP A 545 20.06 -0.39 1.65
N GLN A 546 20.85 -1.40 2.04
CA GLN A 546 21.21 -2.54 1.18
C GLN A 546 20.01 -3.34 0.63
N PHE A 547 18.81 -3.15 1.17
CA PHE A 547 17.60 -3.83 0.71
C PHE A 547 16.90 -3.01 -0.39
N LEU A 548 17.17 -3.37 -1.64
CA LEU A 548 16.46 -2.82 -2.81
C LEU A 548 14.97 -3.17 -2.73
N GLY A 549 14.12 -2.15 -2.78
CA GLY A 549 12.70 -2.36 -2.99
C GLY A 549 12.47 -2.70 -4.46
N SER A 550 11.84 -3.83 -4.77
CA SER A 550 11.35 -4.05 -6.14
C SER A 550 9.97 -3.41 -6.28
N GLN A 551 9.80 -2.52 -7.25
CA GLN A 551 8.51 -1.88 -7.56
C GLN A 551 7.98 -2.40 -8.90
N LEU A 552 6.66 -2.45 -9.04
CA LEU A 552 6.00 -2.71 -10.32
C LEU A 552 5.74 -1.37 -11.00
N VAL A 553 6.31 -1.16 -12.18
CA VAL A 553 6.11 0.05 -12.98
C VAL A 553 4.95 -0.16 -13.95
N ASN A 554 4.02 0.78 -13.95
CA ASN A 554 2.95 0.81 -14.96
C ASN A 554 3.43 1.65 -16.16
N ASP A 555 4.01 0.95 -17.13
CA ASP A 555 4.57 1.50 -18.38
C ASP A 555 3.54 2.21 -19.29
#